data_AF-F3NG48-F1
#
_entry.id   AF-F3NG48-F1
#
_cell.length_a   1.000
_cell.length_b   1.000
_cell.length_c   1.000
_cell.angle_alpha   90.00
_cell.angle_beta   90.00
_cell.angle_gamma   90.00
#
_symmetry.space_group_name_H-M   'P 1'
#
loop_
_entity.id
_entity.type
_entity.pdbx_description
1 polymer ?
#
loop_
_entity_poly.entity_id
_entity_poly.type
_entity_poly.pdbx_seq_one_letter_code
_entity_poly.pdbx_strand_id
1 'polypeptide(L)'
;MSHVPRSRRKTAAAPKQEPRKGNNGLKHRREKRRTAAEASDADSLKSSLGTYRPEELLSPPMLLARFTERAAELMATLPEEARPAQTAVTAALRQAVLEAFRSREEYVARVVEVDLLAGAPKQNVRSLRKGIRTALLDQGVRCVDSPDGEGELFVVVEGEGEAFEVLRPAYVDQATGKLVLSGQLRRVPGERGDDRPAEEDS
;
A
#
# COMPACT_ATOMS: atom_id res chain seq x y z
N MET A 1 98.83 4.78 -19.89
CA MET A 1 99.01 4.65 -18.42
C MET A 1 98.00 5.60 -17.80
N SER A 2 96.97 5.25 -17.05
CA SER A 2 96.63 4.10 -16.22
C SER A 2 95.11 4.12 -15.99
N HIS A 3 94.44 3.00 -16.24
CA HIS A 3 93.03 2.77 -15.89
C HIS A 3 92.92 2.13 -14.50
N VAL A 4 91.69 2.18 -13.93
CA VAL A 4 91.05 1.42 -12.82
C VAL A 4 90.59 2.39 -11.68
N PRO A 5 89.37 2.29 -11.09
CA PRO A 5 88.58 1.07 -10.87
C PRO A 5 87.07 1.04 -11.20
N ARG A 6 86.67 -0.23 -11.32
CA ARG A 6 85.38 -0.93 -11.18
C ARG A 6 84.28 -0.35 -10.27
N SER A 7 83.05 -0.61 -10.77
CA SER A 7 81.86 -1.14 -10.07
C SER A 7 80.97 -0.19 -9.27
N ARG A 8 79.72 -0.04 -9.71
CA ARG A 8 78.56 -0.75 -9.13
C ARG A 8 77.31 -0.61 -10.01
N ARG A 9 76.75 -1.76 -10.42
CA ARG A 9 75.37 -1.88 -10.91
C ARG A 9 74.41 -1.41 -9.82
N LYS A 10 73.43 -0.58 -10.19
CA LYS A 10 72.17 -0.47 -9.45
C LYS A 10 71.03 -0.49 -10.47
N THR A 11 70.31 -1.60 -10.48
CA THR A 11 69.13 -1.87 -11.29
C THR A 11 68.03 -0.87 -10.95
N ALA A 12 67.51 -0.18 -11.97
CA ALA A 12 66.30 0.63 -11.86
C ALA A 12 65.09 -0.31 -11.79
N ALA A 13 64.47 -0.40 -10.62
CA ALA A 13 63.17 -1.04 -10.45
C ALA A 13 62.07 0.03 -10.63
N ALA A 14 61.24 -0.16 -11.65
CA ALA A 14 60.04 0.66 -11.89
C ALA A 14 59.05 0.51 -10.72
N PRO A 15 58.37 1.59 -10.30
CA PRO A 15 57.35 1.49 -9.26
C PRO A 15 56.10 0.79 -9.81
N LYS A 16 55.77 -0.37 -9.25
CA LYS A 16 54.46 -1.01 -9.42
C LYS A 16 53.39 -0.11 -8.78
N GLN A 17 52.49 0.42 -9.59
CA GLN A 17 51.24 1.01 -9.11
C GLN A 17 50.37 -0.11 -8.52
N GLU A 18 50.17 -0.08 -7.20
CA GLU A 18 49.10 -0.85 -6.56
C GLU A 18 47.75 -0.24 -6.92
N PRO A 19 46.74 -1.05 -7.32
CA PRO A 19 45.41 -0.53 -7.53
C PRO A 19 44.83 -0.13 -6.17
N ARG A 20 44.58 1.18 -5.99
CA ARG A 20 43.82 1.71 -4.86
C ARG A 20 42.46 1.01 -4.84
N LYS A 21 42.31 0.04 -3.94
CA LYS A 21 41.08 -0.71 -3.67
C LYS A 21 40.02 0.30 -3.24
N GLY A 22 39.16 0.68 -4.20
CA GLY A 22 38.14 1.70 -4.01
C GLY A 22 37.20 1.32 -2.86
N ASN A 23 36.81 2.32 -2.07
CA ASN A 23 35.96 2.21 -0.87
C ASN A 23 34.50 1.83 -1.19
N ASN A 24 34.25 1.01 -2.21
CA ASN A 24 32.92 0.56 -2.64
C ASN A 24 32.25 -0.41 -1.65
N GLY A 25 33.01 -1.00 -0.72
CA GLY A 25 32.45 -1.87 0.32
C GLY A 25 31.44 -1.17 1.24
N LEU A 26 31.63 0.14 1.50
CA LEU A 26 30.70 0.92 2.33
C LEU A 26 29.40 1.26 1.58
N LYS A 27 29.47 1.50 0.26
CA LYS A 27 28.30 1.73 -0.58
C LYS A 27 27.46 0.46 -0.72
N HIS A 28 28.09 -0.67 -1.06
CA HIS A 28 27.40 -1.96 -1.15
C HIS A 28 26.83 -2.43 0.19
N ARG A 29 27.52 -2.16 1.32
CA ARG A 29 26.98 -2.49 2.65
C ARG A 29 25.80 -1.60 3.05
N ARG A 30 25.77 -0.34 2.62
CA ARG A 30 24.65 0.60 2.86
C ARG A 30 23.44 0.25 2.01
N GLU A 31 23.66 -0.17 0.77
CA GLU A 31 22.62 -0.61 -0.17
C GLU A 31 22.04 -1.97 0.22
N LYS A 32 22.90 -2.91 0.66
CA LYS A 32 22.48 -4.19 1.26
C LYS A 32 21.75 -4.01 2.59
N ARG A 33 22.12 -3.01 3.40
CA ARG A 33 21.37 -2.64 4.62
C ARG A 33 20.05 -1.93 4.32
N ARG A 34 19.97 -1.11 3.25
CA ARG A 34 18.71 -0.49 2.81
C ARG A 34 17.73 -1.52 2.28
N THR A 35 18.17 -2.40 1.39
CA THR A 35 17.32 -3.49 0.87
C THR A 35 16.92 -4.48 1.95
N ALA A 36 17.83 -4.81 2.89
CA ALA A 36 17.47 -5.65 4.04
C ALA A 36 16.54 -4.94 5.04
N ALA A 37 16.66 -3.62 5.23
CA ALA A 37 15.74 -2.83 6.05
C ALA A 37 14.37 -2.67 5.37
N GLU A 38 14.33 -2.51 4.04
CA GLU A 38 13.10 -2.46 3.25
C GLU A 38 12.40 -3.83 3.22
N ALA A 39 13.17 -4.93 3.14
CA ALA A 39 12.65 -6.29 3.24
C ALA A 39 12.19 -6.63 4.66
N SER A 40 12.94 -6.24 5.70
CA SER A 40 12.55 -6.46 7.10
C SER A 40 11.37 -5.58 7.51
N ASP A 41 11.26 -4.36 6.98
CA ASP A 41 10.07 -3.52 7.17
C ASP A 41 8.87 -4.12 6.45
N ALA A 42 9.02 -4.66 5.24
CA ALA A 42 7.93 -5.33 4.52
C ALA A 42 7.44 -6.60 5.24
N ASP A 43 8.35 -7.37 5.85
CA ASP A 43 8.02 -8.60 6.59
C ASP A 43 7.51 -8.29 8.01
N SER A 44 8.03 -7.26 8.66
CA SER A 44 7.57 -6.70 9.93
C SER A 44 6.16 -6.10 9.82
N LEU A 45 5.86 -5.40 8.73
CA LEU A 45 4.53 -4.88 8.44
C LEU A 45 3.52 -5.99 8.07
N LYS A 46 3.98 -7.10 7.49
CA LYS A 46 3.14 -8.31 7.31
C LYS A 46 2.84 -9.03 8.62
N SER A 47 3.73 -8.91 9.61
CA SER A 47 3.67 -9.64 10.88
C SER A 47 2.96 -8.87 12.01
N SER A 48 2.93 -7.53 11.95
CA SER A 48 2.47 -6.69 13.08
C SER A 48 1.40 -5.65 12.76
N LEU A 49 0.97 -5.51 11.51
CA LEU A 49 -0.25 -4.75 11.21
C LEU A 49 -1.45 -5.65 11.51
N GLY A 50 -2.30 -5.21 12.43
CA GLY A 50 -3.60 -5.81 12.69
C GLY A 50 -4.49 -5.63 11.47
N THR A 51 -4.22 -6.41 10.43
CA THR A 51 -5.03 -6.55 9.24
C THR A 51 -6.46 -6.79 9.69
N TYR A 52 -7.40 -5.97 9.23
CA TYR A 52 -8.82 -6.27 9.35
C TYR A 52 -9.04 -7.73 8.93
N ARG A 53 -9.44 -8.57 9.88
CA ARG A 53 -9.67 -10.01 9.70
C ARG A 53 -11.17 -10.24 9.77
N PRO A 54 -11.87 -10.29 8.62
CA PRO A 54 -13.32 -10.48 8.58
C PRO A 54 -13.78 -11.68 9.43
N GLU A 55 -12.96 -12.73 9.49
CA GLU A 55 -13.14 -13.96 10.26
C GLU A 55 -13.01 -13.80 11.79
N GLU A 56 -12.35 -12.75 12.27
CA GLU A 56 -12.22 -12.42 13.69
C GLU A 56 -13.33 -11.47 14.17
N LEU A 57 -14.11 -10.91 13.25
CA LEU A 57 -15.28 -10.11 13.58
C LEU A 57 -16.40 -11.03 14.02
N LEU A 58 -17.05 -10.66 15.13
CA LEU A 58 -18.31 -11.29 15.52
C LEU A 58 -19.26 -11.25 14.32
N SER A 59 -19.84 -12.40 13.98
CA SER A 59 -20.82 -12.45 12.90
C SER A 59 -21.92 -11.40 13.17
N PRO A 60 -22.37 -10.64 12.15
CA PRO A 60 -23.40 -9.61 12.34
C PRO A 60 -24.64 -10.08 13.12
N PRO A 61 -25.14 -11.32 12.93
CA PRO A 61 -26.24 -11.87 13.74
C PRO A 61 -25.90 -11.96 15.23
N MET A 62 -24.66 -12.33 15.59
CA MET A 62 -24.23 -12.43 16.98
C MET A 62 -24.08 -11.06 17.64
N LEU A 63 -23.58 -10.06 16.91
CA LEU A 63 -23.53 -8.68 17.41
C LEU A 63 -24.93 -8.14 17.68
N LEU A 64 -25.85 -8.33 16.74
CA LEU A 64 -27.25 -7.97 16.89
C LEU A 64 -27.89 -8.69 18.08
N ALA A 65 -27.70 -10.00 18.21
CA ALA A 65 -28.23 -10.79 19.31
C ALA A 65 -27.76 -10.26 20.67
N ARG A 66 -26.44 -10.09 20.87
CA ARG A 66 -25.86 -9.56 22.10
C ARG A 66 -26.34 -8.15 22.41
N PHE A 67 -26.45 -7.30 21.39
CA PHE A 67 -26.96 -5.95 21.57
C PHE A 67 -28.43 -5.97 22.01
N THR A 68 -29.27 -6.76 21.35
CA THR A 68 -30.69 -6.86 21.70
C THR A 68 -30.92 -7.46 23.09
N GLU A 69 -30.11 -8.43 23.48
CA GLU A 69 -30.13 -9.03 24.82
C GLU A 69 -29.75 -7.98 25.87
N ARG A 70 -28.66 -7.24 25.66
CA ARG A 70 -28.25 -6.16 26.55
C ARG A 70 -29.25 -5.01 26.62
N ALA A 71 -29.88 -4.67 25.49
CA ALA A 71 -30.94 -3.66 25.46
C ALA A 71 -32.17 -4.13 26.25
N ALA A 72 -32.55 -5.40 26.14
CA ALA A 72 -33.65 -5.99 26.91
C ALA A 72 -33.36 -5.98 28.42
N GLU A 73 -32.14 -6.32 28.84
CA GLU A 73 -31.70 -6.22 30.24
C GLU A 73 -31.83 -4.80 30.79
N LEU A 74 -31.35 -3.80 30.03
CA LEU A 74 -31.43 -2.40 30.43
C LEU A 74 -32.89 -1.93 30.53
N MET A 75 -33.76 -2.34 29.61
CA MET A 75 -35.18 -2.02 29.67
C MET A 75 -35.89 -2.69 30.85
N ALA A 76 -35.48 -3.89 31.25
CA ALA A 76 -36.04 -4.57 32.42
C ALA A 76 -35.81 -3.78 33.72
N THR A 77 -34.76 -2.95 33.79
CA THR A 77 -34.49 -2.06 34.94
C THR A 77 -35.36 -0.80 34.99
N LEU A 78 -36.11 -0.49 33.92
CA LEU A 78 -37.01 0.66 33.88
C LEU A 78 -38.38 0.33 34.49
N PRO A 79 -39.03 1.31 35.16
CA PRO A 79 -40.45 1.23 35.53
C PRO A 79 -41.33 0.95 34.30
N GLU A 80 -42.42 0.18 34.45
CA GLU A 80 -43.27 -0.21 33.32
C GLU A 80 -43.81 0.99 32.53
N GLU A 81 -44.10 2.09 33.21
CA GLU A 81 -44.64 3.31 32.60
C GLU A 81 -43.60 4.05 31.74
N ALA A 82 -42.31 3.78 31.96
CA ALA A 82 -41.19 4.37 31.25
C ALA A 82 -40.58 3.42 30.20
N ARG A 83 -41.08 2.19 30.07
CA ARG A 83 -40.56 1.24 29.09
C ARG A 83 -40.99 1.63 27.67
N PRO A 84 -40.05 1.88 26.76
CA PRO A 84 -40.39 2.12 25.36
C PRO A 84 -41.00 0.86 24.74
N ALA A 85 -41.96 1.04 23.84
CA ALA A 85 -42.53 -0.07 23.09
C ALA A 85 -41.42 -0.79 22.29
N GLN A 86 -41.49 -2.13 22.21
CA GLN A 86 -40.51 -2.96 21.51
C GLN A 86 -40.29 -2.53 20.04
N THR A 87 -41.33 -2.03 19.39
CA THR A 87 -41.26 -1.49 18.02
C THR A 87 -40.43 -0.20 17.94
N ALA A 88 -40.55 0.70 18.93
CA ALA A 88 -39.76 1.93 19.00
C ALA A 88 -38.28 1.64 19.23
N VAL A 89 -37.98 0.66 20.10
CA VAL A 89 -36.61 0.18 20.36
C VAL A 89 -35.99 -0.41 19.09
N THR A 90 -36.75 -1.25 18.38
CA THR A 90 -36.29 -1.86 17.12
C THR A 90 -36.07 -0.81 16.03
N ALA A 91 -36.91 0.23 15.96
CA ALA A 91 -36.75 1.33 15.02
C ALA A 91 -35.50 2.17 15.34
N ALA A 92 -35.30 2.53 16.61
CA ALA A 92 -34.11 3.27 17.06
C ALA A 92 -32.82 2.47 16.81
N LEU A 93 -32.85 1.15 17.02
CA LEU A 93 -31.72 0.28 16.73
C LEU A 93 -31.34 0.30 15.24
N ARG A 94 -32.34 0.10 14.36
CA ARG A 94 -32.11 0.15 12.91
C ARG A 94 -31.54 1.50 12.49
N GLN A 95 -32.09 2.59 13.02
CA GLN A 95 -31.62 3.94 12.74
C GLN A 95 -30.17 4.13 13.19
N ALA A 96 -29.84 3.76 14.42
CA ALA A 96 -28.49 3.87 14.96
C ALA A 96 -27.46 3.04 14.16
N VAL A 97 -27.85 1.84 13.72
CA VAL A 97 -27.01 1.00 12.85
C VAL A 97 -26.78 1.68 11.50
N LEU A 98 -27.83 2.20 10.85
CA LEU A 98 -27.71 2.91 9.58
C LEU A 98 -26.86 4.19 9.70
N GLU A 99 -27.00 4.93 10.79
CA GLU A 99 -26.18 6.10 11.09
C GLU A 99 -24.72 5.72 11.30
N ALA A 100 -24.44 4.65 12.07
CA ALA A 100 -23.09 4.15 12.27
C ALA A 100 -22.43 3.73 10.94
N PHE A 101 -23.17 3.07 10.05
CA PHE A 101 -22.67 2.75 8.70
C PHE A 101 -22.35 4.01 7.90
N ARG A 102 -23.25 5.00 7.89
CA ARG A 102 -23.03 6.26 7.19
C ARG A 102 -21.81 7.02 7.71
N SER A 103 -21.66 7.12 9.04
CA SER A 103 -20.49 7.76 9.66
C SER A 103 -19.19 7.04 9.31
N ARG A 104 -19.20 5.70 9.22
CA ARG A 104 -18.04 4.92 8.78
C ARG A 104 -17.72 5.19 7.31
N GLU A 105 -18.73 5.19 6.44
CA GLU A 105 -18.55 5.47 5.00
C GLU A 105 -17.94 6.87 4.78
N GLU A 106 -18.45 7.89 5.46
CA GLU A 106 -17.93 9.26 5.40
C GLU A 106 -16.49 9.36 5.91
N TYR A 107 -16.18 8.68 7.02
CA TYR A 107 -14.83 8.67 7.57
C TYR A 107 -13.85 7.97 6.63
N VAL A 108 -14.20 6.80 6.11
CA VAL A 108 -13.39 6.06 5.13
C VAL A 108 -13.14 6.91 3.88
N ALA A 109 -14.19 7.55 3.34
CA ALA A 109 -14.06 8.43 2.19
C ALA A 109 -13.03 9.55 2.45
N ARG A 110 -13.06 10.16 3.63
CA ARG A 110 -12.09 11.19 4.03
C ARG A 110 -10.67 10.64 4.15
N VAL A 111 -10.48 9.44 4.68
CA VAL A 111 -9.13 8.83 4.75
C VAL A 111 -8.60 8.52 3.35
N VAL A 112 -9.46 8.03 2.44
CA VAL A 112 -9.11 7.82 1.02
C VAL A 112 -8.71 9.13 0.34
N GLU A 113 -9.45 10.23 0.56
CA GLU A 113 -9.08 11.56 0.03
C GLU A 113 -7.69 12.00 0.51
N VAL A 114 -7.36 11.77 1.78
CA VAL A 114 -6.05 12.11 2.33
C VAL A 114 -4.93 11.25 1.70
N ASP A 115 -5.18 9.96 1.41
CA ASP A 115 -4.23 9.11 0.68
C ASP A 115 -3.97 9.65 -0.73
N LEU A 116 -5.03 10.05 -1.43
CA LEU A 116 -4.94 10.64 -2.78
C LEU A 116 -4.15 11.96 -2.78
N LEU A 117 -4.36 12.81 -1.77
CA LEU A 117 -3.61 14.06 -1.61
C LEU A 117 -2.13 13.80 -1.31
N ALA A 118 -1.81 12.82 -0.45
CA ALA A 118 -0.45 12.34 -0.24
C ALA A 118 0.14 11.65 -1.50
N GLY A 119 -0.75 11.21 -2.39
CA GLY A 119 -0.56 10.61 -3.71
C GLY A 119 0.04 11.52 -4.78
N ALA A 120 -0.30 12.81 -4.71
CA ALA A 120 -0.19 13.73 -5.84
C ALA A 120 1.26 14.00 -6.30
N PRO A 121 1.48 14.20 -7.62
CA PRO A 121 2.79 14.57 -8.16
C PRO A 121 3.34 15.82 -7.46
N LYS A 122 4.65 15.86 -7.19
CA LYS A 122 5.40 16.96 -6.55
C LYS A 122 5.30 17.07 -5.01
N GLN A 123 4.63 16.13 -4.33
CA GLN A 123 4.57 16.06 -2.86
C GLN A 123 5.46 14.93 -2.33
N ASN A 124 6.52 15.22 -1.57
CA ASN A 124 7.40 14.20 -0.99
C ASN A 124 6.89 13.73 0.38
N VAL A 125 5.82 12.91 0.38
CA VAL A 125 5.09 12.46 1.59
C VAL A 125 5.01 10.94 1.69
N ARG A 126 6.04 10.23 1.21
CA ARG A 126 6.05 8.75 1.10
C ARG A 126 5.74 8.02 2.42
N SER A 127 6.21 8.53 3.56
CA SER A 127 5.93 7.96 4.89
C SER A 127 4.47 8.17 5.31
N LEU A 128 3.91 9.35 5.03
CA LEU A 128 2.50 9.65 5.29
C LEU A 128 1.59 8.74 4.47
N ARG A 129 1.86 8.59 3.17
CA ARG A 129 1.12 7.67 2.29
C ARG A 129 1.15 6.24 2.80
N LYS A 130 2.32 5.76 3.25
CA LYS A 130 2.46 4.43 3.85
C LYS A 130 1.59 4.30 5.12
N GLY A 131 1.63 5.29 6.01
CA GLY A 131 0.80 5.30 7.22
C GLY A 131 -0.70 5.35 6.94
N ILE A 132 -1.13 6.12 5.94
CA ILE A 132 -2.54 6.19 5.54
C ILE A 132 -2.99 4.86 4.93
N ARG A 133 -2.19 4.26 4.04
CA ARG A 133 -2.50 2.94 3.46
C ARG A 133 -2.61 1.85 4.53
N THR A 134 -1.74 1.89 5.54
CA THR A 134 -1.89 1.03 6.72
C THR A 134 -3.21 1.28 7.45
N ALA A 135 -3.54 2.54 7.75
CA ALA A 135 -4.78 2.88 8.45
C ALA A 135 -6.03 2.47 7.65
N LEU A 136 -6.01 2.59 6.32
CA LEU A 136 -7.09 2.12 5.45
C LEU A 136 -7.26 0.59 5.55
N LEU A 137 -6.16 -0.16 5.50
CA LEU A 137 -6.20 -1.62 5.65
C LEU A 137 -6.73 -2.05 7.02
N ASP A 138 -6.30 -1.38 8.09
CA ASP A 138 -6.78 -1.62 9.46
C ASP A 138 -8.30 -1.35 9.60
N GLN A 139 -8.82 -0.42 8.79
CA GLN A 139 -10.26 -0.11 8.72
C GLN A 139 -11.06 -1.03 7.79
N GLY A 140 -10.40 -2.02 7.17
CA GLY A 140 -11.02 -2.94 6.23
C GLY A 140 -11.17 -2.37 4.83
N VAL A 141 -10.33 -1.42 4.42
CA VAL A 141 -10.33 -0.85 3.06
C VAL A 141 -9.06 -1.26 2.34
N ARG A 142 -9.22 -1.93 1.20
CA ARG A 142 -8.13 -2.40 0.36
C ARG A 142 -7.89 -1.43 -0.80
N CYS A 143 -6.64 -1.03 -0.99
CA CYS A 143 -6.18 -0.24 -2.14
C CYS A 143 -5.75 -1.19 -3.25
N VAL A 144 -6.28 -1.01 -4.46
CA VAL A 144 -5.97 -1.80 -5.65
C VAL A 144 -5.23 -0.92 -6.64
N ASP A 145 -3.92 -1.13 -6.75
CA ASP A 145 -3.00 -0.29 -7.53
C ASP A 145 -2.78 -0.81 -8.97
N SER A 146 -3.31 -2.00 -9.33
CA SER A 146 -3.23 -2.58 -10.68
C SER A 146 -4.59 -3.16 -11.10
N PRO A 147 -5.00 -3.04 -12.38
CA PRO A 147 -6.21 -3.66 -12.90
C PRO A 147 -6.06 -5.17 -13.17
N ASP A 148 -4.87 -5.75 -13.04
CA ASP A 148 -4.63 -7.17 -13.36
C ASP A 148 -5.48 -8.09 -12.48
N GLY A 149 -6.41 -8.82 -13.11
CA GLY A 149 -7.30 -9.76 -12.42
C GLY A 149 -8.48 -9.13 -11.67
N GLU A 150 -8.57 -7.79 -11.63
CA GLU A 150 -9.63 -7.02 -10.94
C GLU A 150 -10.06 -5.79 -11.77
N GLY A 151 -10.08 -5.94 -13.10
CA GLY A 151 -10.32 -4.83 -14.04
C GLY A 151 -11.70 -4.17 -13.89
N GLU A 152 -12.68 -4.89 -13.36
CA GLU A 152 -14.03 -4.41 -13.05
C GLU A 152 -14.07 -3.30 -11.99
N LEU A 153 -13.00 -3.13 -11.20
CA LEU A 153 -12.89 -2.07 -10.20
C LEU A 153 -12.47 -0.72 -10.80
N PHE A 154 -12.13 -0.70 -12.08
CA PHE A 154 -11.54 0.44 -12.78
C PHE A 154 -12.44 0.97 -13.88
N VAL A 155 -12.36 2.27 -14.11
CA VAL A 155 -12.99 2.95 -15.25
C VAL A 155 -11.95 3.62 -16.12
N VAL A 156 -12.07 3.45 -17.44
CA VAL A 156 -11.22 4.15 -18.41
C VAL A 156 -11.76 5.56 -18.59
N VAL A 157 -10.95 6.58 -18.30
CA VAL A 157 -11.39 7.97 -18.30
C VAL A 157 -10.82 8.79 -19.46
N GLU A 158 -9.68 8.40 -20.02
CA GLU A 158 -9.04 9.13 -21.13
C GLU A 158 -8.08 8.25 -21.93
N GLY A 159 -7.61 8.79 -23.07
CA GLY A 159 -6.54 8.22 -23.90
C GLY A 159 -7.00 7.28 -25.01
N GLU A 160 -6.05 6.96 -25.90
CA GLU A 160 -6.20 6.00 -26.99
C GLU A 160 -5.02 5.02 -26.96
N GLY A 161 -5.26 3.76 -27.32
CA GLY A 161 -4.25 2.70 -27.28
C GLY A 161 -4.73 1.42 -26.64
N GLU A 162 -3.85 0.43 -26.65
CA GLU A 162 -4.13 -0.95 -26.24
C GLU A 162 -3.70 -1.24 -24.79
N ALA A 163 -2.77 -0.46 -24.25
CA ALA A 163 -2.27 -0.60 -22.88
C ALA A 163 -3.00 0.36 -21.92
N PHE A 164 -2.96 0.03 -20.62
CA PHE A 164 -3.57 0.83 -19.56
C PHE A 164 -2.52 1.37 -18.60
N GLU A 165 -2.63 2.66 -18.30
CA GLU A 165 -1.89 3.34 -17.23
C GLU A 165 -2.85 3.68 -16.09
N VAL A 166 -2.50 3.31 -14.87
CA VAL A 166 -3.28 3.65 -13.67
C VAL A 166 -3.07 5.10 -13.30
N LEU A 167 -4.11 5.92 -13.44
CA LEU A 167 -4.12 7.31 -12.97
C LEU A 167 -4.47 7.39 -11.48
N ARG A 168 -5.36 6.52 -11.02
CA ARG A 168 -5.84 6.46 -9.64
C ARG A 168 -6.14 5.02 -9.25
N PRO A 169 -5.74 4.56 -8.05
CA PRO A 169 -6.11 3.23 -7.57
C PRO A 169 -7.61 3.12 -7.26
N ALA A 170 -8.12 1.89 -7.21
CA ALA A 170 -9.44 1.60 -6.68
C ALA A 170 -9.36 1.33 -5.17
N TYR A 171 -10.46 1.57 -4.46
CA TYR A 171 -10.59 1.27 -3.03
C TYR A 171 -11.83 0.43 -2.80
N VAL A 172 -11.67 -0.69 -2.09
CA VAL A 172 -12.73 -1.67 -1.85
C VAL A 172 -12.90 -1.92 -0.36
N ASP A 173 -14.14 -1.92 0.10
CA ASP A 173 -14.50 -2.34 1.44
C ASP A 173 -14.42 -3.88 1.53
N GLN A 174 -13.55 -4.39 2.39
CA GLN A 174 -13.27 -5.82 2.54
C GLN A 174 -14.42 -6.58 3.19
N ALA A 175 -15.25 -5.93 3.99
CA ALA A 175 -16.37 -6.56 4.68
C ALA A 175 -17.52 -6.89 3.71
N THR A 176 -17.73 -6.00 2.75
CA THR A 176 -18.88 -6.05 1.84
C THR A 176 -18.50 -6.38 0.40
N GLY A 177 -17.22 -6.30 0.05
CA GLY A 177 -16.72 -6.37 -1.32
C GLY A 177 -17.12 -5.16 -2.16
N LYS A 178 -17.72 -4.12 -1.56
CA LYS A 178 -18.23 -2.96 -2.31
C LYS A 178 -17.11 -1.99 -2.63
N LEU A 179 -17.24 -1.38 -3.80
CA LEU A 179 -16.36 -0.30 -4.23
C LEU A 179 -16.61 0.95 -3.37
N VAL A 180 -15.57 1.41 -2.69
CA VAL A 180 -15.55 2.72 -2.01
C VAL A 180 -15.25 3.81 -3.04
N LEU A 181 -14.27 3.56 -3.90
CA LEU A 181 -13.90 4.47 -4.99
C LEU A 181 -13.37 3.68 -6.19
N SER A 182 -13.85 3.99 -7.38
CA SER A 182 -13.36 3.39 -8.62
C SER A 182 -11.93 3.82 -8.94
N GLY A 183 -11.14 2.86 -9.41
CA GLY A 183 -9.85 3.17 -10.02
C GLY A 183 -10.04 3.87 -11.35
N GLN A 184 -9.06 4.66 -11.78
CA GLN A 184 -9.09 5.36 -13.06
C GLN A 184 -7.91 4.95 -13.91
N LEU A 185 -8.19 4.62 -15.16
CA LEU A 185 -7.20 4.23 -16.15
C LEU A 185 -7.18 5.25 -17.30
N ARG A 186 -5.99 5.47 -17.84
CA ARG A 186 -5.78 6.07 -19.15
C ARG A 186 -5.32 5.00 -20.14
N ARG A 187 -5.84 5.03 -21.36
CA ARG A 187 -5.26 4.25 -22.46
C ARG A 187 -3.98 4.91 -22.96
N VAL A 188 -2.95 4.09 -23.13
CA VAL A 188 -1.66 4.48 -23.68
C VAL A 188 -1.27 3.55 -24.83
N PRO A 189 -0.44 4.01 -25.79
CA PRO A 189 0.10 3.12 -26.82
C PRO A 189 0.77 1.90 -26.16
N GLY A 190 0.48 0.70 -26.67
CA GLY A 190 1.19 -0.49 -26.23
C GLY A 190 2.68 -0.34 -26.54
N GLU A 191 3.55 -0.85 -25.66
CA GLU A 191 4.97 -0.98 -26.00
C GLU A 191 5.05 -1.84 -27.26
N ARG A 192 5.32 -1.22 -28.41
CA ARG A 192 5.77 -1.96 -29.59
C ARG A 192 7.06 -2.63 -29.16
N GLY A 193 7.05 -3.96 -29.12
CA GLY A 193 8.28 -4.73 -29.09
C GLY A 193 9.24 -4.15 -30.12
N ASP A 194 10.48 -3.94 -29.71
CA ASP A 194 11.60 -3.42 -30.49
C ASP A 194 11.90 -4.41 -31.64
N ASP A 195 11.04 -4.46 -32.67
CA ASP A 195 11.31 -5.10 -33.95
C ASP A 195 12.28 -4.19 -34.70
N ARG A 196 13.57 -4.31 -34.36
CA ARG A 196 14.63 -3.87 -35.26
C ARG A 196 14.58 -4.80 -36.48
N PRO A 197 14.43 -4.28 -37.70
CA PRO A 197 14.60 -5.11 -38.87
C PRO A 197 16.04 -5.61 -38.89
N ALA A 198 16.20 -6.94 -38.99
CA ALA A 198 17.49 -7.52 -39.32
C ALA A 198 17.93 -6.92 -40.66
N GLU A 199 19.08 -6.24 -40.66
CA GLU A 199 19.77 -5.85 -41.88
C GLU A 199 20.08 -7.13 -42.67
N GLU A 200 19.43 -7.26 -43.84
CA GLU A 200 19.82 -8.24 -44.85
C GLU A 200 21.15 -7.78 -45.45
N ASP A 201 22.24 -8.47 -45.08
CA ASP A 201 23.49 -8.49 -45.84
C ASP A 201 23.22 -9.20 -47.18
N SER A 202 23.28 -8.47 -48.30
CA SER A 202 23.59 -9.00 -49.64
C SER A 202 24.10 -7.90 -50.57
#